data_AF-A0A059EXA4-F1
#
_entry.id   AF-A0A059EXA4-F1
#
_cell.length_a   1.000
_cell.length_b   1.000
_cell.length_c   1.000
_cell.angle_alpha   90.00
_cell.angle_beta   90.00
_cell.angle_gamma   90.00
#
_symmetry.space_group_name_H-M   'P 1'
#
loop_
_entity.id
_entity.type
_entity.pdbx_description
1 polymer ?
#
loop_
_entity_poly.entity_id
_entity_poly.type
_entity_poly.pdbx_seq_one_letter_code
_entity_poly.pdbx_strand_id
1 'polypeptide(L)'
;MPGSVIWTDEHKSYQRLNKNGFLHQSVCHKYEFINKTNGVNTQAVEAFHNELKLAIKKRKGVKTELRSGFLKEFCFYFNNKNNFLDAVLGLIKIN
;
A
#
# COMPACT_ATOMS: atom_id res chain seq x y z
N MET A 1 1.30 -8.13 -7.96
CA MET A 1 0.44 -7.05 -8.48
C MET A 1 1.28 -6.10 -9.34
N PRO A 2 1.75 -6.54 -10.52
CA PRO A 2 2.30 -5.60 -11.50
C PRO A 2 1.21 -4.61 -11.93
N GLY A 3 1.57 -3.35 -12.20
CA GLY A 3 0.64 -2.30 -12.63
C GLY A 3 -0.07 -1.53 -11.51
N SER A 4 0.11 -1.90 -10.24
CA SER A 4 -0.40 -1.10 -9.11
C SER A 4 0.46 0.13 -8.86
N VAL A 5 -0.17 1.19 -8.33
CA VAL A 5 0.51 2.41 -7.89
C VAL A 5 1.04 2.22 -6.47
N ILE A 6 2.29 2.60 -6.24
CA ILE A 6 2.91 2.60 -4.91
C ILE A 6 3.35 4.03 -4.58
N TRP A 7 2.89 4.53 -3.44
CA TRP A 7 3.26 5.84 -2.88
C TRP A 7 4.29 5.66 -1.78
N THR A 8 5.42 6.36 -1.89
CA THR A 8 6.46 6.36 -0.84
C THR A 8 7.10 7.75 -0.69
N ASP A 9 7.97 7.90 0.30
CA ASP A 9 8.98 8.96 0.27
C ASP A 9 10.06 8.69 -0.81
N GLU A 10 11.01 9.60 -0.96
CA GLU A 10 12.10 9.51 -1.95
C GLU A 10 13.31 8.67 -1.51
N HIS A 11 13.14 7.75 -0.56
CA HIS A 11 14.25 6.90 -0.14
C HIS A 11 14.78 6.04 -1.30
N LYS A 12 16.11 6.02 -1.47
CA LYS A 12 16.80 5.42 -2.63
C LYS A 12 16.49 3.93 -2.85
N SER A 13 16.13 3.19 -1.79
CA SER A 13 15.73 1.78 -1.90
C SER A 13 14.50 1.57 -2.80
N TYR A 14 13.64 2.58 -2.94
CA TYR A 14 12.41 2.49 -3.72
C TYR A 14 12.62 2.66 -5.23
N GLN A 15 13.81 3.06 -5.69
CA GLN A 15 14.12 3.19 -7.12
C GLN A 15 13.93 1.89 -7.92
N ARG A 16 13.94 0.74 -7.25
CA ARG A 16 13.69 -0.57 -7.87
C ARG A 16 12.20 -0.86 -8.12
N LEU A 17 11.27 -0.08 -7.58
CA LEU A 17 9.83 -0.32 -7.74
C LEU A 17 9.38 -0.24 -9.20
N ASN A 18 9.84 0.76 -9.94
CA ASN A 18 9.58 0.89 -11.37
C ASN A 18 10.13 -0.32 -12.16
N LYS A 19 11.32 -0.80 -11.80
CA LYS A 19 11.95 -1.99 -12.41
C LYS A 19 11.17 -3.28 -12.11
N ASN A 20 10.45 -3.31 -11.00
CA ASN A 20 9.61 -4.44 -10.59
C ASN A 20 8.19 -4.37 -11.19
N GLY A 21 7.92 -3.42 -12.09
CA GLY A 21 6.63 -3.29 -12.78
C GLY A 21 5.55 -2.56 -11.99
N PHE A 22 5.92 -1.76 -10.99
CA PHE A 22 4.99 -0.89 -10.25
C PHE A 22 5.07 0.54 -10.77
N LEU A 23 3.94 1.27 -10.74
CA LEU A 23 3.97 2.71 -10.94
C LEU A 23 4.37 3.38 -9.63
N HIS A 24 5.61 3.86 -9.53
CA HIS A 24 6.10 4.54 -8.34
C HIS A 24 5.80 6.04 -8.41
N GLN A 25 5.06 6.54 -7.42
CA GLN A 25 4.90 7.97 -7.18
C GLN A 25 5.46 8.32 -5.81
N SER A 26 6.12 9.47 -5.70
CA SER A 26 6.79 9.88 -4.48
C SER A 26 6.53 11.33 -4.10
N VAL A 27 6.78 11.63 -2.84
CA VAL A 27 6.79 12.97 -2.27
C VAL A 27 8.09 13.21 -1.52
N CYS A 28 8.72 14.35 -1.77
CA CYS A 28 9.95 14.73 -1.08
C CYS A 28 9.63 15.41 0.25
N HIS A 29 9.81 14.68 1.36
CA HIS A 29 9.59 15.19 2.72
C HIS A 29 10.31 16.50 3.04
N LYS A 30 11.41 16.79 2.35
CA LYS A 30 12.20 18.02 2.56
C LYS A 30 11.51 19.26 2.00
N TYR A 31 10.71 19.12 0.95
CA TYR A 31 10.22 20.26 0.17
C TYR A 31 8.69 20.39 0.23
N GLU A 32 7.95 19.29 0.24
CA GLU A 32 6.50 19.32 0.19
C GLU A 32 5.89 18.18 1.03
N PHE A 33 4.77 18.47 1.71
CA PHE A 33 3.95 17.45 2.38
C PHE A 33 2.94 16.79 1.42
N ILE A 34 2.58 17.52 0.36
CA ILE A 34 1.69 17.05 -0.71
C ILE A 34 2.39 17.39 -2.03
N ASN A 35 2.68 16.38 -2.83
CA ASN A 35 3.17 16.58 -4.19
C ASN A 35 2.03 17.13 -5.04
N LYS A 36 2.19 18.37 -5.52
CA LYS A 36 1.12 19.11 -6.23
C LYS A 36 0.75 18.51 -7.58
N THR A 37 1.64 17.71 -8.17
CA THR A 37 1.44 17.13 -9.51
C THR A 37 0.65 15.83 -9.46
N ASN A 38 0.94 14.96 -8.48
CA ASN A 38 0.35 13.62 -8.40
C ASN A 38 -0.54 13.42 -7.16
N GLY A 39 -0.64 14.41 -6.27
CA GLY A 39 -1.48 14.39 -5.07
C GLY A 39 -0.95 13.49 -3.94
N VAL A 40 0.25 12.91 -4.08
CA VAL A 40 0.82 12.05 -3.04
C VAL A 40 1.07 12.87 -1.78
N ASN A 41 0.45 12.45 -0.68
CA ASN A 41 0.56 13.10 0.62
C ASN A 41 1.35 12.21 1.59
N THR A 42 2.35 12.79 2.25
CA THR A 42 3.17 12.11 3.26
C THR A 42 2.33 11.53 4.40
N GLN A 43 1.31 12.26 4.85
CA GLN A 43 0.38 11.82 5.89
C GLN A 43 -0.37 10.55 5.49
N ALA A 44 -0.72 10.40 4.20
CA ALA A 44 -1.38 9.20 3.72
C ALA A 44 -0.44 7.98 3.74
N VAL A 45 0.83 8.18 3.36
CA VAL A 45 1.87 7.14 3.44
C VAL A 45 2.12 6.73 4.89
N GLU A 46 2.24 7.69 5.80
CA GLU A 46 2.43 7.46 7.24
C GLU A 46 1.22 6.76 7.87
N ALA A 47 0.00 7.19 7.55
CA ALA A 47 -1.22 6.57 8.03
C ALA A 47 -1.33 5.11 7.58
N PHE A 48 -1.05 4.82 6.31
CA PHE A 48 -1.01 3.45 5.80
C PHE A 48 0.00 2.59 6.56
N HIS A 49 1.20 3.12 6.77
CA HIS A 49 2.26 2.41 7.47
C HIS A 49 1.91 2.14 8.95
N ASN A 50 1.23 3.08 9.61
CA ASN A 50 0.75 2.92 10.97
C ASN A 50 -0.33 1.83 11.06
N GLU A 51 -1.31 1.82 10.16
CA GLU A 51 -2.34 0.77 10.09
C GLU A 51 -1.72 -0.62 9.86
N LEU A 52 -0.74 -0.72 8.97
CA LEU A 52 -0.02 -1.98 8.71
C LEU A 52 0.71 -2.47 9.97
N LYS A 53 1.43 -1.58 10.67
CA LYS A 53 2.09 -1.90 11.95
C LYS A 53 1.09 -2.37 13.00
N LEU A 54 -0.07 -1.70 13.11
CA LEU A 54 -1.13 -2.10 14.03
C LEU A 54 -1.69 -3.48 13.69
N ALA A 55 -1.92 -3.78 12.41
CA ALA A 55 -2.37 -5.08 11.96
C ALA A 55 -1.37 -6.21 12.30
N ILE A 56 -0.07 -5.96 12.09
CA ILE A 56 1.00 -6.91 12.46
C ILE A 56 1.02 -7.11 13.99
N LYS A 57 0.92 -6.03 14.77
CA LYS A 57 0.92 -6.09 16.24
C LYS A 57 -0.29 -6.87 16.77
N LYS A 58 -1.48 -6.64 16.22
CA LYS A 58 -2.72 -7.39 16.56
C LYS A 58 -2.56 -8.89 16.34
N ARG A 59 -1.84 -9.29 15.29
CA ARG A 59 -1.55 -10.70 14.97
C ARG A 59 -0.36 -11.28 15.75
N LYS A 60 0.30 -10.48 16.60
CA LYS A 60 1.54 -10.84 17.32
C LYS A 60 2.68 -11.25 16.38
N GLY A 61 2.76 -10.58 15.24
CA GLY A 61 3.72 -10.88 14.18
C GLY A 61 3.10 -11.68 13.02
N VAL A 62 3.88 -11.84 11.95
CA VAL A 62 3.51 -12.62 10.78
C VAL A 62 4.73 -13.44 10.38
N LYS A 63 4.56 -14.77 10.28
CA LYS A 63 5.63 -15.67 9.83
C LYS A 63 6.11 -15.26 8.43
N THR A 64 7.41 -15.38 8.17
CA THR A 64 8.04 -14.85 6.95
C THR A 64 7.38 -15.38 5.68
N GLU A 65 7.07 -16.66 5.64
CA GLU A 65 6.40 -17.36 4.55
C GLU A 65 4.97 -16.85 4.29
N LEU A 66 4.30 -16.29 5.30
CA LEU A 66 2.93 -15.77 5.20
C LEU A 66 2.87 -14.28 4.86
N ARG A 67 4.00 -13.55 4.88
CA ARG A 67 4.01 -12.09 4.69
C ARG A 67 3.41 -11.65 3.36
N SER A 68 3.65 -12.41 2.29
CA SER A 68 3.10 -12.09 0.95
C SER A 68 1.57 -12.21 0.94
N GLY A 69 1.02 -13.28 1.51
CA GLY A 69 -0.43 -13.46 1.64
C GLY A 69 -1.07 -12.39 2.53
N PHE A 70 -0.47 -12.15 3.70
CA PHE A 70 -0.91 -11.12 4.62
C PHE A 70 -0.94 -9.72 3.98
N LEU A 71 0.11 -9.34 3.24
CA LEU A 71 0.16 -8.02 2.62
C LEU A 71 -0.93 -7.87 1.54
N LYS A 72 -1.20 -8.92 0.76
CA LYS A 72 -2.30 -8.92 -0.23
C LYS A 72 -3.66 -8.75 0.44
N GLU A 73 -3.92 -9.52 1.50
CA GLU A 73 -5.15 -9.44 2.30
C GLU A 73 -5.32 -8.04 2.90
N PHE A 74 -4.28 -7.51 3.53
CA PHE A 74 -4.26 -6.19 4.14
C PHE A 74 -4.52 -5.09 3.11
N CYS A 75 -3.83 -5.10 1.97
CA CYS A 75 -4.02 -4.12 0.91
C CYS A 75 -5.44 -4.18 0.33
N PHE A 76 -5.99 -5.38 0.14
CA PHE A 76 -7.38 -5.55 -0.33
C PHE A 76 -8.37 -4.92 0.66
N TYR A 77 -8.23 -5.25 1.96
CA TYR A 77 -9.09 -4.68 3.00
C TYR A 77 -8.95 -3.15 3.07
N PHE A 78 -7.72 -2.64 3.12
CA PHE A 78 -7.46 -1.20 3.25
C PHE A 78 -8.06 -0.41 2.08
N ASN A 79 -7.87 -0.88 0.85
CA ASN A 79 -8.32 -0.19 -0.36
C ASN A 79 -9.85 -0.29 -0.57
N ASN A 80 -10.50 -1.32 -0.02
CA ASN A 80 -11.92 -1.56 -0.22
C ASN A 80 -12.75 -1.37 1.06
N LYS A 81 -12.19 -0.73 2.11
CA LYS A 81 -12.85 -0.60 3.42
C LYS A 81 -14.26 0.01 3.35
N ASN A 82 -14.51 0.91 2.39
CA ASN A 82 -15.78 1.62 2.25
C ASN A 82 -16.82 0.85 1.44
N ASN A 83 -16.40 -0.13 0.64
CA ASN A 83 -17.22 -0.91 -0.29
C ASN A 83 -16.87 -2.40 -0.19
N PHE A 84 -16.55 -2.86 1.02
CA PHE A 84 -15.92 -4.16 1.23
C PHE A 84 -16.77 -5.33 0.73
N LEU A 85 -18.08 -5.27 1.00
CA LEU A 85 -19.02 -6.30 0.56
C LEU A 85 -19.04 -6.42 -0.98
N ASP A 86 -19.15 -5.30 -1.69
CA ASP A 86 -19.14 -5.29 -3.16
C ASP A 86 -17.81 -5.76 -3.72
N ALA A 87 -16.69 -5.36 -3.10
CA ALA A 87 -15.36 -5.80 -3.50
C ALA A 87 -15.19 -7.32 -3.34
N VAL A 88 -15.68 -7.89 -2.24
CA VAL A 88 -15.65 -9.35 -2.00
C VAL A 88 -16.55 -10.08 -3.00
N LEU A 89 -17.77 -9.58 -3.23
CA LEU A 89 -18.67 -10.14 -4.23
C LEU A 89 -18.06 -10.08 -5.64
N GLY A 90 -17.36 -9.00 -5.97
CA GLY A 90 -16.63 -8.86 -7.23
C GLY A 90 -15.56 -9.93 -7.42
N LEU A 91 -14.83 -10.30 -6.36
CA LEU A 91 -13.84 -11.39 -6.43
C LEU A 91 -14.49 -12.76 -6.64
N ILE A 92 -15.64 -13.01 -6.02
CA ILE A 92 -16.35 -14.31 -6.13
C ILE A 92 -16.99 -14.46 -7.51
N LYS A 93 -17.54 -13.37 -8.07
CA LYS A 93 -18.19 -13.35 -9.39
C LYS A 93 -17.23 -13.57 -10.57
N ILE A 94 -15.92 -13.47 -10.36
CA ILE A 94 -14.90 -13.63 -11.41
C ILE A 94 -14.41 -15.09 -11.53
N ASN A 95 -15.06 -16.05 -10.86
CA ASN A 95 -14.82 -17.49 -11.03
C ASN A 95 -15.97 -18.18 -11.78
#